data_AF-A0AAD4X8C4-F1
#
_entry.id   AF-A0AAD4X8C4-F1
#
_cell.length_a   1.000
_cell.length_b   1.000
_cell.length_c   1.000
_cell.angle_alpha   90.00
_cell.angle_beta   90.00
_cell.angle_gamma   90.00
#
_symmetry.space_group_name_H-M   'P 1'
#
loop_
_entity.id
_entity.type
_entity.pdbx_description
1 polymer ?
#
loop_
_entity_poly.entity_id
_entity_poly.type
_entity_poly.pdbx_seq_one_letter_code
_entity_poly.pdbx_strand_id
1 'polypeptide(L)' 'MGHRRFLRDRSHPYRRETDKFNGFEEDKDAPIRLSGVELFNRTATTNKEFGKMVKRSLVDSLYSKRSILFNLPYWK' A
#
# COMPACT_ATOMS: atom_id res chain seq x y z
N MET A 1 -13.64 6.47 -5.14
CA MET A 1 -12.17 6.66 -5.20
C MET A 1 -11.54 6.78 -3.80
N GLY A 2 -12.28 6.86 -2.70
CA GLY A 2 -11.72 6.63 -1.36
C GLY A 2 -10.81 7.74 -0.84
N HIS A 3 -10.76 8.89 -1.52
CA HIS A 3 -9.84 9.98 -1.20
C HIS A 3 -10.20 10.69 0.11
N ARG A 4 -11.47 10.67 0.52
CA ARG A 4 -11.96 11.38 1.71
C ARG A 4 -11.59 10.65 3.01
N ARG A 5 -11.12 9.41 2.89
CA ARG A 5 -10.60 8.57 4.00
C ARG A 5 -9.31 9.12 4.60
N PHE A 6 -8.59 9.98 3.88
CA PHE A 6 -7.36 10.65 4.35
C PHE A 6 -7.62 11.99 5.06
N LEU A 7 -8.88 12.43 5.17
CA LEU A 7 -9.22 13.62 5.96
C LEU A 7 -8.86 13.38 7.44
N ARG A 8 -8.29 14.41 8.07
CA ARG A 8 -7.71 14.35 9.43
C ARG A 8 -8.71 13.84 10.48
N ASP A 9 -9.96 14.27 10.38
CA ASP A 9 -11.04 13.83 11.25
C ASP A 9 -11.87 12.73 10.58
N ARG A 10 -12.23 11.72 11.38
CA ARG A 10 -13.15 10.65 10.99
C ARG A 10 -14.57 11.17 10.81
N SER A 11 -14.97 12.19 11.58
CA SER A 11 -16.30 12.80 11.50
C SER A 11 -16.39 13.96 10.50
N HIS A 12 -15.43 14.10 9.59
CA HIS A 12 -15.41 15.22 8.65
C HIS A 12 -16.66 15.21 7.75
N PRO A 13 -17.42 16.32 7.64
CA PRO A 13 -18.71 16.37 6.91
C PRO A 13 -18.65 15.85 5.48
N TYR A 14 -17.57 16.19 4.75
CA TYR A 14 -17.36 15.73 3.37
C TYR A 14 -17.33 14.21 3.20
N ARG A 15 -17.09 13.41 4.25
CA ARG A 15 -17.19 11.94 4.14
C ARG A 15 -18.62 11.48 3.83
N ARG A 16 -19.63 12.22 4.32
CA ARG A 16 -21.07 11.95 4.16
C ARG A 16 -21.73 12.71 3.02
N GLU A 17 -21.07 13.72 2.46
CA GLU A 17 -21.59 14.43 1.29
C GLU A 17 -21.49 13.53 0.06
N THR A 18 -22.60 12.92 -0.34
CA THR A 18 -22.70 12.08 -1.53
C THR A 18 -22.86 12.92 -2.80
N ASP A 19 -23.62 13.99 -2.71
CA ASP A 19 -24.12 14.75 -3.87
C ASP A 19 -23.03 15.58 -4.55
N LYS A 20 -22.08 16.11 -3.77
CA LYS A 20 -20.93 16.86 -4.28
C LYS A 20 -19.79 15.96 -4.77
N PHE A 21 -19.92 14.65 -4.58
CA PHE A 21 -18.87 13.69 -4.86
C PHE A 21 -19.42 12.53 -5.73
N ASN A 22 -19.04 11.30 -5.40
CA ASN A 22 -19.28 10.09 -6.18
C ASN A 22 -20.55 9.34 -5.75
N GLY A 23 -21.48 9.98 -5.04
CA GLY A 23 -22.74 9.35 -4.62
C GLY A 23 -22.63 8.32 -3.49
N PHE A 24 -21.44 8.12 -2.93
CA PHE A 24 -21.20 7.14 -1.86
C PHE A 24 -20.57 7.79 -0.64
N GLU A 25 -21.01 7.39 0.54
CA GLU A 25 -20.35 7.76 1.80
C GLU A 25 -19.03 7.02 1.98
N GLU A 26 -18.02 7.70 2.51
CA GLU A 26 -16.67 7.16 2.70
C GLU A 26 -16.33 7.06 4.19
N ASP A 27 -16.86 6.04 4.86
CA ASP A 27 -16.73 5.83 6.32
C ASP A 27 -15.55 4.97 6.76
N LYS A 28 -14.89 4.33 5.80
CA LYS A 28 -13.76 3.44 6.09
C LYS A 28 -12.50 4.26 6.42
N ASP A 29 -11.70 3.80 7.37
CA ASP A 29 -10.48 4.51 7.76
C ASP A 29 -9.40 4.50 6.68
N ALA A 30 -8.45 5.45 6.77
CA ALA A 30 -7.27 5.43 5.93
C ALA A 30 -6.50 4.11 6.11
N PRO A 31 -5.93 3.53 5.04
CA PRO A 31 -5.06 2.38 5.17
C PRO A 31 -3.86 2.72 6.09
N ILE A 32 -3.44 1.73 6.89
CA ILE A 32 -2.30 1.86 7.79
C ILE A 32 -1.04 2.12 6.96
N ARG A 33 -0.30 3.17 7.32
CA ARG A 33 1.03 3.42 6.74
C ARG A 33 2.03 2.46 7.39
N LEU A 34 2.64 1.62 6.57
CA LEU A 34 3.74 0.76 7.02
C LEU A 34 5.00 1.59 7.20
N SER A 35 5.76 1.30 8.25
CA SER A 35 7.11 1.85 8.42
C SER A 35 8.07 1.28 7.36
N GLY A 36 9.20 1.95 7.14
CA GLY A 36 10.24 1.47 6.23
C GLY A 36 10.77 0.09 6.62
N VAL A 37 10.85 -0.20 7.92
CA VAL A 37 11.30 -1.50 8.46
C VAL A 37 10.26 -2.60 8.24
N GLU A 38 8.98 -2.32 8.50
CA GLU A 38 7.90 -3.28 8.23
C GLU A 38 7.78 -3.58 6.74
N LEU A 39 7.90 -2.56 5.90
CA LEU A 39 7.91 -2.71 4.45
C LEU A 39 9.12 -3.54 3.98
N PHE A 40 10.30 -3.28 4.56
CA PHE A 40 11.50 -4.06 4.31
C PHE A 40 11.28 -5.53 4.68
N ASN A 41 10.82 -5.84 5.90
CA ASN A 41 10.58 -7.22 6.34
C ASN A 41 9.56 -7.94 5.44
N ARG A 42 8.50 -7.24 5.02
CA ARG A 42 7.45 -7.79 4.16
C ARG A 42 7.91 -8.04 2.72
N THR A 43 8.91 -7.30 2.23
CA THR A 43 9.49 -7.43 0.88
C THR A 43 10.77 -8.27 0.85
N ALA A 44 11.43 -8.45 2.00
CA ALA A 44 12.69 -9.19 2.14
C ALA A 44 12.53 -10.70 1.93
N THR A 45 11.32 -11.22 2.07
CA THR A 45 11.01 -12.66 1.99
C THR A 45 11.08 -13.26 0.59
N THR A 46 11.38 -12.49 -0.46
CA THR A 46 11.27 -13.03 -1.82
C THR A 46 12.47 -12.64 -2.68
N ASN A 47 13.44 -13.54 -2.75
CA ASN A 47 14.35 -13.63 -3.90
C ASN A 47 13.56 -14.19 -5.07
N LYS A 48 12.61 -13.40 -5.61
CA LYS A 48 11.85 -13.83 -6.80
C LYS A 48 12.76 -13.69 -8.00
N GLU A 49 12.89 -14.76 -8.77
CA GLU A 49 13.51 -14.66 -10.07
C GLU A 49 12.58 -13.86 -11.00
N PHE A 50 13.15 -12.91 -11.74
CA PHE A 50 12.42 -12.11 -12.73
C PHE A 50 12.92 -12.48 -14.12
N GLY A 51 12.00 -12.74 -15.06
CA GLY A 51 12.37 -13.06 -16.43
C GLY A 51 11.24 -13.72 -17.22
N LYS A 52 11.35 -13.73 -18.54
CA LYS A 52 10.33 -14.32 -19.43
C LYS A 52 10.15 -15.83 -19.24
N MET A 53 11.22 -16.53 -18.81
CA MET A 53 11.23 -17.98 -18.62
C MET A 53 10.94 -18.40 -17.16
N VAL A 54 10.72 -17.45 -16.26
CA VAL A 54 10.45 -17.77 -14.85
C VAL A 54 8.97 -18.14 -14.69
N LYS A 55 8.71 -19.34 -14.17
CA LYS A 55 7.35 -19.80 -13.85
C LYS A 55 6.81 -19.00 -12.65
N ARG A 56 5.57 -18.52 -12.74
CA ARG A 56 4.90 -17.86 -11.61
C ARG A 56 4.65 -18.88 -10.50
N SER A 57 5.07 -18.55 -9.28
CA SER A 57 4.74 -19.33 -8.09
C SER A 57 3.24 -19.24 -7.79
N LEU A 58 2.66 -20.34 -7.29
CA LEU A 58 1.24 -20.39 -6.91
C LEU A 58 0.94 -19.49 -5.70
N VAL A 59 1.93 -19.31 -4.83
CA VAL A 59 1.93 -18.34 -3.75
C VAL A 59 2.61 -17.08 -4.28
N ASP A 60 1.81 -16.17 -4.84
CA ASP A 60 2.32 -14.86 -5.24
C ASP A 60 2.19 -13.92 -4.04
N SER A 61 3.29 -13.67 -3.33
CA SER A 61 3.32 -12.55 -2.39
C SER A 61 3.14 -11.26 -3.20
N LEU A 62 2.18 -10.41 -2.81
CA LEU A 62 2.03 -9.07 -3.38
C LEU A 62 3.35 -8.26 -3.33
N TYR A 63 4.26 -8.63 -2.44
CA TYR A 63 5.53 -7.97 -2.17
C TYR A 63 6.69 -8.85 -2.63
N SER A 64 6.74 -9.13 -3.93
CA SER A 64 7.72 -10.05 -4.50
C SER A 64 9.03 -9.41 -4.95
N LYS A 65 9.15 -8.07 -4.89
CA LYS A 65 10.35 -7.33 -5.31
C LYS A 65 10.96 -6.58 -4.14
N ARG A 66 12.20 -6.91 -3.80
CA ARG A 66 13.04 -6.10 -2.92
C ARG A 66 13.49 -4.84 -3.67
N SER A 67 13.22 -3.67 -3.10
CA SER A 67 13.65 -2.40 -3.69
C SER A 67 15.17 -2.21 -3.53
N ILE A 68 15.82 -1.66 -4.55
CA ILE A 68 17.25 -1.30 -4.49
C ILE A 68 17.53 -0.21 -3.45
N LEU A 69 16.52 0.59 -3.09
CA LEU A 69 16.63 1.66 -2.11
C LEU A 69 17.07 1.14 -0.74
N PHE A 70 16.70 -0.11 -0.40
CA PHE A 70 17.10 -0.76 0.85
C PHE A 70 18.59 -1.05 0.96
N ASN A 71 19.34 -1.00 -0.15
CA ASN A 71 20.79 -1.24 -0.16
C ASN A 71 21.62 0.06 -0.09
N LEU A 72 20.96 1.22 -0.06
CA LEU A 72 21.65 2.51 -0.06
C LEU A 72 22.17 2.85 1.35
N PRO A 73 23.35 3.49 1.48
CA PRO A 73 24.03 3.69 2.76
C PRO A 73 23.27 4.60 3.74
N TYR A 74 22.34 5.41 3.23
CA TYR A 74 21.51 6.35 4.00
C TYR A 74 20.12 5.80 4.34
N TRP A 75 19.80 4.57 3.93
CA TRP A 75 18.49 3.97 4.21
C TRP A 75 18.37 3.50 5.68
N LYS A 76 19.50 3.32 6.37
CA LYS A 76 19.56 2.82 7.73
C LYS A 76 19.65 3.95 8.74
#